data_AF-W7J4N9-F1
#
_entry.id   AF-W7J4N9-F1
#
_cell.length_a   1.000
_cell.length_b   1.000
_cell.length_c   1.000
_cell.angle_alpha   90.00
_cell.angle_beta   90.00
_cell.angle_gamma   90.00
#
_symmetry.space_group_name_H-M   'P 1'
#
loop_
_entity.id
_entity.type
_entity.pdbx_description
1 polymer ?
#
loop_
_entity_poly.entity_id
_entity_poly.type
_entity_poly.pdbx_seq_one_letter_code
_entity_poly.pdbx_strand_id
1 'polypeptide(L)'
;MSGSDGPVSGLHALRGRSVLLVNWRDIRHPQAGGAELYAHQIARRWAAAGVKVTWLTSRPEGAAAREVIDGVQVLRRGGQFSLYPAAASALLRVGSLFDAVVDCQNGIPFFAPAFVPKSTAVVQVVHHVHQDQFGAHFSKPVAAVGRFLEGPVSRRVYRDRAMVAVSPSTRRDMRTRLGARGPVFIVPNGNEPSVLRAGPRDPDPTIVLVSRLVAHKRVDLLLRALPEVLTAVPNLRVEVIGDGPLRRPLELLAGELGLRGSLRFRGRLSDAERDELMQRAWLTTSTSQGEGWGCTVLEAARFGVPCLAIAAAGIDDSVLDGRTGWVVPDAAALGQGVVDALTALADDDTAAAVSDRCRAWASAFTWDRSAELLAGVVGAEITRRGTARRSRRHARSDMATAVRFRVPRDVPAPRGRLTDQVRVDGEHGTALLHGCDELDAESVLARWNVEPVSVELATEEHLLTGVNPLPATSSTAVERR
;
A
#
# COMPACT_ATOMS: atom_id res chain seq x y z
N MET A 1 22.05 -26.96 -22.32
CA MET A 1 21.48 -25.63 -22.64
C MET A 1 19.98 -25.81 -22.82
N SER A 2 19.21 -25.60 -21.75
CA SER A 2 17.75 -25.56 -21.76
C SER A 2 17.36 -24.35 -20.93
N GLY A 3 17.05 -23.24 -21.61
CA GLY A 3 16.66 -21.99 -20.96
C GLY A 3 15.37 -22.19 -20.18
N SER A 4 15.47 -22.13 -18.85
CA SER A 4 14.33 -22.03 -17.94
C SER A 4 13.76 -20.62 -18.05
N ASP A 5 12.96 -20.41 -19.07
CA ASP A 5 12.54 -19.09 -19.49
C ASP A 5 11.13 -18.83 -18.91
N GLY A 6 11.13 -18.51 -17.60
CA GLY A 6 9.94 -18.22 -16.79
C GLY A 6 9.26 -16.88 -17.15
N PRO A 7 8.22 -16.48 -16.40
CA PRO A 7 7.52 -15.21 -16.63
C PRO A 7 8.48 -14.02 -16.58
N VAL A 8 8.17 -12.96 -17.35
CA VAL A 8 8.94 -11.72 -17.38
C VAL A 8 8.95 -11.12 -15.97
N SER A 9 10.07 -11.31 -15.27
CA SER A 9 10.18 -10.88 -13.88
C SER A 9 10.86 -9.52 -13.76
N GLY A 10 10.21 -8.61 -13.05
CA GLY A 10 10.77 -7.32 -12.65
C GLY A 10 12.06 -7.49 -11.85
N LEU A 11 12.07 -8.40 -10.86
CA LEU A 11 13.27 -8.70 -10.06
C LEU A 11 14.40 -9.26 -10.92
N HIS A 12 14.08 -10.14 -11.88
CA HIS A 12 15.07 -10.65 -12.81
C HIS A 12 15.68 -9.54 -13.66
N ALA A 13 14.87 -8.60 -14.15
CA ALA A 13 15.33 -7.46 -14.94
C ALA A 13 16.25 -6.49 -14.17
N LEU A 14 16.12 -6.42 -12.85
CA LEU A 14 16.98 -5.62 -11.99
C LEU A 14 18.22 -6.36 -11.46
N ARG A 15 18.34 -7.68 -11.65
CA ARG A 15 19.48 -8.44 -11.14
C ARG A 15 20.80 -7.86 -11.67
N GLY A 16 21.74 -7.60 -10.75
CA GLY A 16 23.04 -7.01 -11.05
C GLY A 16 23.04 -5.49 -11.24
N ARG A 17 21.87 -4.84 -11.30
CA ARG A 17 21.72 -3.38 -11.38
C ARG A 17 21.95 -2.71 -10.03
N SER A 18 22.33 -1.43 -10.05
CA SER A 18 22.43 -0.58 -8.88
C SER A 18 21.23 0.36 -8.76
N VAL A 19 20.56 0.34 -7.61
CA VAL A 19 19.38 1.17 -7.33
C VAL A 19 19.58 1.98 -6.07
N LEU A 20 19.37 3.30 -6.16
CA LEU A 20 19.39 4.22 -5.03
C LEU A 20 17.96 4.52 -4.56
N LEU A 21 17.62 4.08 -3.36
CA LEU A 21 16.42 4.51 -2.64
C LEU A 21 16.73 5.80 -1.89
N VAL A 22 15.90 6.82 -2.05
CA VAL A 22 15.97 8.04 -1.25
C VAL A 22 14.69 8.16 -0.45
N ASN A 23 14.80 8.07 0.87
CA ASN A 23 13.68 8.23 1.79
C ASN A 23 14.12 9.07 3.00
N TRP A 24 13.18 9.69 3.69
CA TRP A 24 13.47 10.56 4.82
C TRP A 24 14.05 9.80 6.01
N ARG A 25 13.59 8.56 6.22
CA ARG A 25 13.99 7.65 7.31
C ARG A 25 14.34 6.28 6.76
N ASP A 26 15.12 5.52 7.52
CA ASP A 26 15.30 4.08 7.34
C ASP A 26 14.58 3.31 8.46
N ILE A 27 14.55 1.99 8.34
CA ILE A 27 13.82 1.11 9.25
C ILE A 27 14.31 1.16 10.72
N ARG A 28 15.57 1.54 10.98
CA ARG A 28 16.10 1.69 12.34
C ARG A 28 15.81 3.06 12.95
N HIS A 29 15.22 3.99 12.19
CA HIS A 29 14.89 5.30 12.72
C HIS A 29 13.84 5.18 13.83
N PRO A 30 13.97 5.89 14.98
CA PRO A 30 13.02 5.78 16.10
C PRO A 30 11.56 6.11 15.75
N GLN A 31 11.38 6.89 14.68
CA GLN A 31 10.09 7.31 14.13
C GLN A 31 9.75 6.63 12.78
N ALA A 32 10.35 5.49 12.47
CA ALA A 32 10.00 4.70 11.29
C ALA A 32 8.51 4.27 11.35
N GLY A 33 7.85 4.28 10.20
CA GLY A 33 6.46 3.85 10.06
C GLY A 33 6.25 2.96 8.82
N GLY A 34 5.01 2.89 8.35
CA GLY A 34 4.64 2.02 7.24
C GLY A 34 5.36 2.31 5.92
N ALA A 35 5.74 3.56 5.66
CA ALA A 35 6.50 3.92 4.46
C ALA A 35 7.95 3.38 4.51
N GLU A 36 8.61 3.49 5.66
CA GLU A 36 9.93 2.89 5.87
C GLU A 36 9.86 1.37 5.82
N LEU A 37 8.81 0.76 6.41
CA LEU A 37 8.58 -0.68 6.31
C LEU A 37 8.43 -1.11 4.85
N TYR A 38 7.63 -0.39 4.06
CA TYR A 38 7.46 -0.67 2.63
C TYR A 38 8.78 -0.61 1.87
N ALA A 39 9.52 0.50 2.01
CA ALA A 39 10.80 0.67 1.34
C ALA A 39 11.79 -0.43 1.74
N HIS A 40 11.82 -0.81 3.01
CA HIS A 40 12.70 -1.85 3.52
C HIS A 40 12.32 -3.25 3.02
N GLN A 41 11.04 -3.63 3.09
CA GLN A 41 10.57 -4.95 2.67
C GLN A 41 10.83 -5.19 1.18
N ILE A 42 10.70 -4.16 0.35
CA ILE A 42 11.10 -4.21 -1.06
C ILE A 42 12.62 -4.28 -1.20
N ALA A 43 13.36 -3.39 -0.54
CA ALA A 43 14.81 -3.29 -0.67
C ALA A 43 15.52 -4.59 -0.30
N ARG A 44 15.11 -5.27 0.79
CA ARG A 44 15.70 -6.55 1.20
C ARG A 44 15.44 -7.67 0.20
N ARG A 45 14.27 -7.67 -0.46
CA ARG A 45 13.93 -8.65 -1.51
C ARG A 45 14.73 -8.42 -2.78
N TRP A 46 14.90 -7.14 -3.14
CA TRP A 46 15.77 -6.75 -4.24
C TRP A 46 17.22 -7.16 -3.97
N ALA A 47 17.73 -6.87 -2.77
CA ALA A 47 19.07 -7.28 -2.35
C ALA A 47 19.24 -8.81 -2.43
N ALA A 48 18.28 -9.57 -1.88
CA ALA A 48 18.28 -11.03 -1.95
C ALA A 48 18.22 -11.58 -3.39
N ALA A 49 17.57 -10.86 -4.31
CA ALA A 49 17.49 -11.21 -5.73
C ALA A 49 18.76 -10.83 -6.54
N GLY A 50 19.75 -10.19 -5.91
CA GLY A 50 21.02 -9.78 -6.51
C GLY A 50 21.05 -8.35 -7.05
N VAL A 51 20.12 -7.49 -6.64
CA VAL A 51 20.15 -6.05 -6.93
C VAL A 51 21.06 -5.34 -5.92
N LYS A 52 21.92 -4.43 -6.36
CA LYS A 52 22.75 -3.62 -5.46
C LYS A 52 21.94 -2.42 -4.97
N VAL A 53 21.35 -2.54 -3.78
CA VAL A 53 20.48 -1.50 -3.21
C VAL A 53 21.25 -0.62 -2.23
N THR A 54 21.22 0.69 -2.49
CA THR A 54 21.69 1.72 -1.56
C THR A 54 20.52 2.55 -1.08
N TRP A 55 20.43 2.83 0.21
CA TRP A 55 19.38 3.65 0.81
C TRP A 55 19.99 4.91 1.42
N LEU A 56 19.67 6.06 0.85
CA LEU A 56 20.06 7.37 1.37
C LEU A 56 18.95 7.96 2.26
N THR A 57 19.30 8.33 3.48
CA THR A 57 18.35 8.73 4.53
C THR A 57 18.93 9.74 5.53
N SER A 58 18.10 10.30 6.42
CA SER A 58 18.56 11.13 7.54
C SER A 58 19.30 10.32 8.60
N ARG A 59 20.17 11.00 9.36
CA ARG A 59 20.90 10.42 10.48
C ARG A 59 20.27 10.85 11.81
N PRO A 60 19.57 9.95 12.51
CA PRO A 60 19.15 10.23 13.88
C PRO A 60 20.37 10.24 14.82
N GLU A 61 20.21 10.88 15.98
CA GLU A 61 21.25 10.94 17.00
C GLU A 61 21.68 9.53 17.43
N GLY A 62 22.99 9.33 17.61
CA GLY A 62 23.56 8.03 17.97
C GLY A 62 23.67 7.00 16.84
N ALA A 63 23.02 7.21 15.68
CA ALA A 63 23.06 6.22 14.60
C ALA A 63 24.38 6.24 13.81
N ALA A 64 24.80 5.08 13.31
CA ALA A 64 25.93 4.95 12.41
C ALA A 64 25.65 5.64 11.06
N ALA A 65 26.67 6.31 10.51
CA ALA A 65 26.57 6.99 9.22
C ALA A 65 26.42 6.01 8.04
N ARG A 66 26.91 4.78 8.21
CA ARG A 66 26.82 3.69 7.23
C ARG A 66 26.53 2.39 7.95
N GLU A 67 25.64 1.60 7.38
CA GLU A 67 25.25 0.31 7.93
C GLU A 67 24.76 -0.58 6.79
N VAL A 68 24.85 -1.91 6.93
CA VAL A 68 24.19 -2.85 6.03
C VAL A 68 23.07 -3.53 6.81
N ILE A 69 21.84 -3.42 6.32
CA ILE A 69 20.65 -3.98 6.96
C ILE A 69 19.98 -4.90 5.95
N ASP A 70 19.91 -6.20 6.23
CA ASP A 70 19.30 -7.22 5.35
C ASP A 70 19.80 -7.14 3.90
N GLY A 71 21.11 -6.94 3.71
CA GLY A 71 21.75 -6.81 2.40
C GLY A 71 21.63 -5.43 1.74
N VAL A 72 20.94 -4.48 2.36
CA VAL A 72 20.77 -3.10 1.87
C VAL A 72 21.83 -2.19 2.47
N GLN A 73 22.56 -1.45 1.62
CA GLN A 73 23.54 -0.47 2.09
C GLN A 73 22.86 0.83 2.50
N VAL A 74 22.76 1.10 3.80
CA VAL A 74 22.17 2.34 4.34
C VAL A 74 23.25 3.39 4.51
N LEU A 75 23.02 4.57 3.93
CA LEU A 75 23.86 5.76 4.01
C LEU A 75 23.06 6.88 4.68
N ARG A 76 23.41 7.20 5.93
CA ARG A 76 22.74 8.23 6.72
C ARG A 76 23.50 9.55 6.63
N ARG A 77 22.85 10.60 6.12
CA ARG A 77 23.43 11.93 5.93
C ARG A 77 22.46 13.04 6.30
N GLY A 78 23.00 14.07 6.96
CA GLY A 78 22.19 15.20 7.45
C GLY A 78 21.25 14.78 8.60
N GLY A 79 20.56 15.76 9.17
CA GLY A 79 19.48 15.57 10.14
C GLY A 79 18.15 16.02 9.55
N GLN A 80 17.18 16.31 10.42
CA GLN A 80 15.81 16.71 10.05
C GLN A 80 15.75 17.86 9.02
N PHE A 81 16.64 18.85 9.11
CA PHE A 81 16.62 20.03 8.23
C PHE A 81 17.70 20.02 7.14
N SER A 82 18.72 19.16 7.25
CA SER A 82 19.85 19.13 6.31
C SER A 82 19.83 17.92 5.37
N LEU A 83 18.84 17.03 5.48
CA LEU A 83 18.72 15.88 4.59
C LEU A 83 18.52 16.29 3.12
N TYR A 84 17.59 17.20 2.80
CA TYR A 84 17.32 17.61 1.41
C TYR A 84 18.57 18.13 0.68
N PRO A 85 19.35 19.10 1.23
CA PRO A 85 20.57 19.54 0.58
C PRO A 85 21.64 18.43 0.54
N ALA A 86 21.71 17.56 1.56
CA ALA A 86 22.62 16.42 1.55
C ALA A 86 22.26 15.39 0.45
N ALA A 87 20.98 15.14 0.24
CA ALA A 87 20.44 14.26 -0.79
C ALA A 87 20.69 14.83 -2.18
N ALA A 88 20.37 16.12 -2.41
CA ALA A 88 20.68 16.81 -3.66
C ALA A 88 22.17 16.74 -4.00
N SER A 89 23.05 17.00 -3.02
CA SER A 89 24.51 16.90 -3.20
C SER A 89 24.96 15.47 -3.52
N ALA A 90 24.38 14.45 -2.87
CA ALA A 90 24.70 13.05 -3.15
C ALA A 90 24.24 12.66 -4.57
N LEU A 91 23.02 13.01 -4.96
CA LEU A 91 22.48 12.73 -6.30
C LEU A 91 23.32 13.40 -7.40
N LEU A 92 23.76 14.64 -7.19
CA LEU A 92 24.65 15.33 -8.14
C LEU A 92 26.02 14.66 -8.28
N ARG A 93 26.58 14.14 -7.18
CA ARG A 93 27.95 13.58 -7.16
C ARG A 93 28.03 12.13 -7.60
N VAL A 94 27.05 11.32 -7.20
CA VAL A 94 27.08 9.85 -7.39
C VAL A 94 25.84 9.29 -8.05
N GLY A 95 24.84 10.12 -8.39
CA GLY A 95 23.60 9.66 -9.01
C GLY A 95 23.81 8.96 -10.36
N SER A 96 24.87 9.31 -11.10
CA SER A 96 25.26 8.65 -12.35
C SER A 96 25.81 7.23 -12.17
N LEU A 97 26.18 6.83 -10.94
CA LEU A 97 26.66 5.49 -10.62
C LEU A 97 25.51 4.47 -10.44
N PHE A 98 24.26 4.97 -10.42
CA PHE A 98 23.07 4.15 -10.24
C PHE A 98 22.33 4.00 -11.57
N ASP A 99 21.88 2.78 -11.88
CA ASP A 99 20.99 2.53 -13.00
C ASP A 99 19.62 3.23 -12.79
N ALA A 100 19.16 3.28 -11.54
CA ALA A 100 17.91 3.94 -11.17
C ALA A 100 17.92 4.59 -9.78
N VAL A 101 17.07 5.60 -9.62
CA VAL A 101 16.72 6.22 -8.34
C VAL A 101 15.24 6.03 -8.07
N VAL A 102 14.93 5.55 -6.87
CA VAL A 102 13.56 5.50 -6.34
C VAL A 102 13.41 6.62 -5.32
N ASP A 103 12.62 7.63 -5.66
CA ASP A 103 12.37 8.82 -4.84
C ASP A 103 11.07 8.60 -4.03
N CYS A 104 11.22 8.30 -2.74
CA CYS A 104 10.09 8.04 -1.85
C CYS A 104 9.53 9.36 -1.29
N GLN A 105 8.27 9.65 -1.60
CA GLN A 105 7.54 10.83 -1.17
C GLN A 105 6.63 10.49 0.03
N ASN A 106 7.03 10.99 1.21
CA ASN A 106 6.27 11.00 2.46
C ASN A 106 5.93 12.45 2.87
N GLY A 107 5.35 13.20 1.94
CA GLY A 107 5.25 14.67 1.99
C GLY A 107 5.96 15.30 0.81
N ILE A 108 7.04 16.04 1.05
CA ILE A 108 7.81 16.70 -0.02
C ILE A 108 8.76 15.68 -0.67
N PRO A 109 8.82 15.58 -2.01
CA PRO A 109 9.74 14.69 -2.69
C PRO A 109 11.18 15.24 -2.72
N PHE A 110 12.18 14.39 -2.98
CA PHE A 110 13.58 14.82 -3.05
C PHE A 110 13.95 15.53 -4.35
N PHE A 111 13.01 15.57 -5.31
CA PHE A 111 13.20 16.12 -6.64
C PHE A 111 14.40 15.50 -7.36
N ALA A 112 14.62 14.20 -7.18
CA ALA A 112 15.76 13.49 -7.76
C ALA A 112 16.00 13.76 -9.25
N PRO A 113 14.98 13.92 -10.13
CA PRO A 113 15.20 14.23 -11.53
C PRO A 113 15.93 15.54 -11.82
N ALA A 114 15.98 16.48 -10.87
CA ALA A 114 16.72 17.74 -11.01
C ALA A 114 18.22 17.57 -10.75
N PHE A 115 18.63 16.47 -10.10
CA PHE A 115 19.97 16.27 -9.57
C PHE A 115 20.70 15.07 -10.20
N VAL A 116 20.03 14.29 -11.05
CA VAL A 116 20.63 13.15 -11.76
C VAL A 116 20.65 13.38 -13.28
N PRO A 117 21.57 12.73 -14.02
CA PRO A 117 21.56 12.78 -15.48
C PRO A 117 20.22 12.34 -16.09
N LYS A 118 19.88 12.86 -17.27
CA LYS A 118 18.65 12.47 -17.99
C LYS A 118 18.59 10.98 -18.36
N SER A 119 19.74 10.30 -18.41
CA SER A 119 19.88 8.87 -18.68
C SER A 119 19.55 8.00 -17.46
N THR A 120 19.61 8.54 -16.24
CA THR A 120 19.29 7.80 -15.02
C THR A 120 17.78 7.66 -14.89
N ALA A 121 17.30 6.43 -14.71
CA ALA A 121 15.89 6.18 -14.45
C ALA A 121 15.49 6.76 -13.09
N VAL A 122 14.35 7.43 -13.03
CA VAL A 122 13.80 7.90 -11.75
C VAL A 122 12.33 7.51 -11.67
N VAL A 123 11.99 6.76 -10.63
CA VAL A 123 10.62 6.38 -10.29
C VAL A 123 10.26 7.02 -8.96
N GLN A 124 9.14 7.73 -8.93
CA GLN A 124 8.64 8.33 -7.69
C GLN A 124 7.63 7.40 -7.02
N VAL A 125 7.82 7.08 -5.74
CA VAL A 125 6.86 6.30 -4.95
C VAL A 125 6.14 7.25 -3.99
N VAL A 126 4.81 7.33 -4.08
CA VAL A 126 3.98 8.19 -3.25
C VAL A 126 3.17 7.32 -2.29
N HIS A 127 3.43 7.48 -0.99
CA HIS A 127 2.72 6.74 0.05
C HIS A 127 1.41 7.41 0.47
N HIS A 128 1.37 8.74 0.48
CA HIS A 128 0.18 9.51 0.77
C HIS A 128 0.33 10.94 0.25
N VAL A 129 -0.78 11.58 -0.13
CA VAL A 129 -0.77 12.98 -0.58
C VAL A 129 -1.11 13.88 0.61
N HIS A 130 -0.10 14.52 1.19
CA HIS A 130 -0.18 15.23 2.48
C HIS A 130 -0.75 16.67 2.44
N GLN A 131 -1.49 17.07 1.41
CA GLN A 131 -1.89 18.48 1.26
C GLN A 131 -2.65 19.06 2.47
N ASP A 132 -3.41 18.24 3.19
CA ASP A 132 -4.19 18.65 4.37
C ASP A 132 -3.37 18.60 5.69
N GLN A 133 -2.26 17.86 5.75
CA GLN A 133 -1.44 17.74 6.97
C GLN A 133 -0.41 18.87 7.15
N PHE A 134 0.00 19.55 6.07
CA PHE A 134 0.89 20.72 6.18
C PHE A 134 0.21 21.89 6.90
N GLY A 135 -1.10 22.07 6.72
CA GLY A 135 -1.86 23.10 7.43
C GLY A 135 -2.00 22.84 8.94
N ALA A 136 -1.86 21.58 9.37
CA ALA A 136 -1.98 21.18 10.76
C ALA A 136 -0.65 21.21 11.54
N HIS A 137 0.50 21.03 10.87
CA HIS A 137 1.81 20.90 11.53
C HIS A 137 2.78 22.06 11.26
N PHE A 138 2.51 22.90 10.27
CA PHE A 138 3.38 24.01 9.88
C PHE A 138 2.62 25.34 9.83
N SER A 139 3.31 26.44 10.13
CA SER A 139 2.74 27.79 10.00
C SER A 139 2.24 28.03 8.57
N LYS A 140 1.18 28.84 8.41
CA LYS A 140 0.57 29.17 7.11
C LYS A 140 1.56 29.44 5.96
N PRO A 141 2.67 30.20 6.14
CA PRO A 141 3.66 30.40 5.07
C PRO A 141 4.45 29.14 4.71
N VAL A 142 4.85 28.32 5.69
CA VAL A 142 5.58 27.06 5.43
C VAL A 142 4.68 26.03 4.76
N ALA A 143 3.41 25.98 5.14
CA ALA A 143 2.42 25.14 4.47
C ALA A 143 2.18 25.57 3.01
N ALA A 144 2.22 26.88 2.71
CA ALA A 144 2.11 27.39 1.35
C ALA A 144 3.33 27.00 0.49
N VAL A 145 4.54 27.07 1.06
CA VAL A 145 5.76 26.59 0.38
C VAL A 145 5.71 25.09 0.14
N GLY A 146 5.28 24.29 1.13
CA GLY A 146 5.07 22.85 0.97
C GLY A 146 4.10 22.53 -0.18
N ARG A 147 2.94 23.19 -0.21
CA ARG A 147 1.95 23.03 -1.31
C ARG A 147 2.51 23.42 -2.67
N PHE A 148 3.30 24.49 -2.75
CA PHE A 148 3.93 24.92 -4.00
C PHE A 148 4.99 23.92 -4.49
N LEU A 149 5.79 23.37 -3.57
CA LEU A 149 6.80 22.36 -3.87
C LEU A 149 6.16 21.02 -4.29
N GLU A 150 5.10 20.59 -3.61
CA GLU A 150 4.37 19.35 -3.91
C GLU A 150 3.52 19.43 -5.19
N GLY A 151 3.02 20.61 -5.54
CA GLY A 151 2.21 20.81 -6.74
C GLY A 151 3.05 21.26 -7.94
N PRO A 152 3.12 22.57 -8.26
CA PRO A 152 3.79 23.09 -9.45
C PRO A 152 5.23 22.60 -9.69
N VAL A 153 6.06 22.54 -8.64
CA VAL A 153 7.46 22.14 -8.79
C VAL A 153 7.56 20.64 -9.06
N SER A 154 6.87 19.81 -8.28
CA SER A 154 6.80 18.37 -8.52
C SER A 154 6.31 18.06 -9.95
N ARG A 155 5.22 18.70 -10.40
CA ARG A 155 4.72 18.59 -11.79
C ARG A 155 5.80 18.91 -12.83
N ARG A 156 6.58 19.97 -12.60
CA ARG A 156 7.63 20.40 -13.54
C ARG A 156 8.87 19.52 -13.52
N VAL A 157 9.21 18.93 -12.37
CA VAL A 157 10.40 18.08 -12.19
C VAL A 157 10.14 16.66 -12.69
N TYR A 158 9.04 16.05 -12.26
CA TYR A 158 8.72 14.65 -12.59
C TYR A 158 8.13 14.50 -14.00
N ARG A 159 7.32 15.46 -14.46
CA ARG A 159 6.73 15.52 -15.81
C ARG A 159 6.07 14.19 -16.25
N ASP A 160 6.69 13.50 -17.18
CA ASP A 160 6.26 12.30 -17.88
C ASP A 160 6.94 11.02 -17.34
N ARG A 161 7.53 11.09 -16.14
CA ARG A 161 8.17 9.95 -15.46
C ARG A 161 7.13 9.00 -14.89
N ALA A 162 7.53 7.73 -14.82
CA ALA A 162 6.77 6.73 -14.10
C ALA A 162 6.70 7.08 -12.61
N MET A 163 5.51 7.00 -12.06
CA MET A 163 5.21 7.20 -10.66
C MET A 163 4.48 5.95 -10.14
N VAL A 164 4.53 5.76 -8.85
CA VAL A 164 3.91 4.64 -8.16
C VAL A 164 3.06 5.19 -7.03
N ALA A 165 1.81 4.76 -6.99
CA ALA A 165 0.89 4.97 -5.88
C ALA A 165 0.71 3.65 -5.14
N VAL A 166 0.57 3.71 -3.82
CA VAL A 166 0.27 2.52 -3.02
C VAL A 166 -1.20 2.08 -3.12
N SER A 167 -2.08 2.92 -3.67
CA SER A 167 -3.51 2.61 -3.79
C SER A 167 -4.21 3.38 -4.92
N PRO A 168 -5.39 2.91 -5.39
CA PRO A 168 -6.24 3.65 -6.31
C PRO A 168 -6.61 5.04 -5.81
N SER A 169 -6.97 5.19 -4.52
CA SER A 169 -7.23 6.51 -3.92
C SER A 169 -6.00 7.41 -3.96
N THR A 170 -4.80 6.88 -3.65
CA THR A 170 -3.55 7.64 -3.73
C THR A 170 -3.27 8.09 -5.17
N ARG A 171 -3.48 7.23 -6.17
CA ARG A 171 -3.38 7.60 -7.58
C ARG A 171 -4.37 8.70 -7.96
N ARG A 172 -5.62 8.61 -7.48
CA ARG A 172 -6.64 9.63 -7.69
C ARG A 172 -6.18 10.97 -7.15
N ASP A 173 -5.67 11.03 -5.91
CA ASP A 173 -5.12 12.25 -5.31
C ASP A 173 -3.88 12.76 -6.05
N MET A 174 -3.01 11.88 -6.54
CA MET A 174 -1.88 12.28 -7.39
C MET A 174 -2.35 12.96 -8.68
N ARG A 175 -3.45 12.51 -9.27
CA ARG A 175 -4.05 13.11 -10.47
C ARG A 175 -4.77 14.43 -10.16
N THR A 176 -5.66 14.44 -9.17
CA THR A 176 -6.55 15.58 -8.90
C THR A 176 -5.87 16.68 -8.09
N ARG A 177 -5.07 16.32 -7.07
CA ARG A 177 -4.42 17.28 -6.16
C ARG A 177 -3.01 17.63 -6.63
N LEU A 178 -2.20 16.62 -6.97
CA LEU A 178 -0.81 16.84 -7.40
C LEU A 178 -0.67 17.08 -8.90
N GLY A 179 -1.71 16.86 -9.71
CA GLY A 179 -1.67 17.07 -11.17
C GLY A 179 -0.59 16.27 -11.88
N ALA A 180 -0.29 15.06 -11.39
CA ALA A 180 0.63 14.12 -12.02
C ALA A 180 0.25 13.92 -13.49
N ARG A 181 1.25 13.90 -14.38
CA ARG A 181 1.06 13.77 -15.84
C ARG A 181 1.59 12.44 -16.38
N GLY A 182 2.72 11.96 -15.87
CA GLY A 182 3.28 10.65 -16.22
C GLY A 182 2.41 9.47 -15.78
N PRO A 183 2.73 8.25 -16.21
CA PRO A 183 1.98 7.06 -15.81
C PRO A 183 2.15 6.78 -14.32
N VAL A 184 1.05 6.42 -13.65
CA VAL A 184 0.96 6.08 -12.23
C VAL A 184 0.55 4.62 -12.09
N PHE A 185 1.50 3.79 -11.68
CA PHE A 185 1.31 2.37 -11.41
C PHE A 185 0.85 2.16 -9.96
N ILE A 186 0.02 1.14 -9.73
CA ILE A 186 -0.41 0.78 -8.38
C ILE A 186 0.52 -0.31 -7.86
N VAL A 187 1.21 -0.06 -6.75
CA VAL A 187 2.02 -1.05 -6.02
C VAL A 187 1.59 -1.02 -4.56
N PRO A 188 0.62 -1.86 -4.17
CA PRO A 188 0.11 -1.88 -2.80
C PRO A 188 1.18 -2.30 -1.80
N ASN A 189 1.01 -1.94 -0.54
CA ASN A 189 1.85 -2.49 0.51
C ASN A 189 1.54 -3.99 0.67
N GLY A 190 2.60 -4.78 0.85
CA GLY A 190 2.45 -6.18 1.18
C GLY A 190 2.10 -6.39 2.65
N ASN A 191 1.84 -7.64 2.98
CA ASN A 191 1.57 -8.12 4.32
C ASN A 191 2.35 -9.42 4.56
N GLU A 192 2.45 -9.81 5.82
CA GLU A 192 2.87 -11.16 6.19
C GLU A 192 1.79 -12.18 5.79
N PRO A 193 2.16 -13.46 5.56
CA PRO A 193 1.21 -14.49 5.15
C PRO A 193 0.01 -14.62 6.11
N SER A 194 -1.17 -14.89 5.55
CA SER A 194 -2.39 -15.15 6.31
C SER A 194 -2.25 -16.40 7.18
N VAL A 195 -2.83 -16.36 8.38
CA VAL A 195 -2.84 -17.51 9.30
C VAL A 195 -4.07 -18.34 9.02
N LEU A 196 -3.88 -19.59 8.57
CA LEU A 196 -4.95 -20.48 8.10
C LEU A 196 -5.93 -20.90 9.21
N ARG A 197 -5.49 -20.90 10.47
CA ARG A 197 -6.33 -21.14 11.65
C ARG A 197 -5.85 -20.25 12.80
N ALA A 198 -6.50 -19.11 12.98
CA ALA A 198 -6.44 -18.42 14.26
C ALA A 198 -7.16 -19.28 15.32
N GLY A 199 -6.81 -19.13 16.60
CA GLY A 199 -7.57 -19.73 17.70
C GLY A 199 -9.03 -19.22 17.73
N PRO A 200 -9.89 -19.77 18.59
CA PRO A 200 -11.26 -19.25 18.73
C PRO A 200 -11.22 -17.76 19.12
N ARG A 201 -12.23 -17.01 18.63
CA ARG A 201 -12.49 -15.65 19.11
C ARG A 201 -12.72 -15.66 20.62
N ASP A 202 -12.49 -14.53 21.26
CA ASP A 202 -12.89 -14.36 22.66
C ASP A 202 -14.42 -14.63 22.80
N PRO A 203 -14.89 -15.21 23.92
CA PRO A 203 -16.30 -15.55 24.09
C PRO A 203 -17.22 -14.32 24.08
N ASP A 204 -16.71 -13.19 24.57
CA ASP A 204 -17.39 -11.90 24.53
C ASP A 204 -16.86 -11.02 23.37
N PRO A 205 -17.73 -10.19 22.75
CA PRO A 205 -17.34 -9.25 21.71
C PRO A 205 -16.13 -8.41 22.11
N THR A 206 -15.11 -8.41 21.26
CA THR A 206 -13.86 -7.71 21.51
C THR A 206 -13.41 -6.91 20.30
N ILE A 207 -13.20 -5.60 20.48
CA ILE A 207 -12.60 -4.72 19.48
C ILE A 207 -11.12 -4.54 19.81
N VAL A 208 -10.23 -4.84 18.86
CA VAL A 208 -8.80 -4.53 18.98
C VAL A 208 -8.43 -3.45 17.97
N LEU A 209 -8.01 -2.29 18.47
CA LEU A 209 -7.53 -1.16 17.67
C LEU A 209 -6.02 -1.07 17.76
N VAL A 210 -5.32 -1.26 16.64
CA VAL A 210 -3.87 -1.00 16.53
C VAL A 210 -3.66 0.33 15.80
N SER A 211 -3.13 1.35 16.48
CA SER A 211 -2.92 2.66 15.86
C SER A 211 -1.88 3.51 16.56
N ARG A 212 -1.20 4.39 15.81
CA ARG A 212 -0.47 5.51 16.41
C ARG A 212 -1.48 6.52 16.95
N LEU A 213 -1.31 6.97 18.19
CA LEU A 213 -2.25 7.89 18.84
C LEU A 213 -1.94 9.34 18.45
N VAL A 214 -2.32 9.71 17.23
CA VAL A 214 -2.10 11.03 16.60
C VAL A 214 -3.40 11.58 15.98
N ALA A 215 -3.46 12.89 15.77
CA ALA A 215 -4.70 13.61 15.43
C ALA A 215 -5.45 13.04 14.22
N HIS A 216 -4.78 12.77 13.10
CA HIS A 216 -5.44 12.28 11.88
C HIS A 216 -6.00 10.85 11.97
N LYS A 217 -5.65 10.08 13.01
CA LYS A 217 -6.23 8.76 13.25
C LYS A 217 -7.60 8.83 13.94
N ARG A 218 -7.91 9.99 14.55
CA ARG A 218 -9.21 10.33 15.15
C ARG A 218 -9.80 9.25 16.06
N VAL A 219 -8.93 8.62 16.86
CA VAL A 219 -9.35 7.58 17.84
C VAL A 219 -10.41 8.11 18.80
N ASP A 220 -10.46 9.43 19.02
CA ASP A 220 -11.53 10.11 19.77
C ASP A 220 -12.94 9.81 19.25
N LEU A 221 -13.11 9.58 17.94
CA LEU A 221 -14.40 9.25 17.35
C LEU A 221 -14.92 7.89 17.80
N LEU A 222 -14.04 6.88 17.85
CA LEU A 222 -14.38 5.56 18.38
C LEU A 222 -14.81 5.68 19.85
N LEU A 223 -14.00 6.36 20.67
CA LEU A 223 -14.28 6.54 22.10
C LEU A 223 -15.66 7.17 22.32
N ARG A 224 -16.01 8.21 21.55
CA ARG A 224 -17.30 8.90 21.65
C ARG A 224 -18.49 8.05 21.21
N ALA A 225 -18.28 7.07 20.34
CA ALA A 225 -19.33 6.13 19.92
C ALA A 225 -19.57 5.01 20.94
N LEU A 226 -18.56 4.65 21.75
CA LEU A 226 -18.65 3.50 22.66
C LEU A 226 -19.78 3.54 23.70
N PRO A 227 -20.18 4.67 24.32
CA PRO A 227 -21.30 4.67 25.26
C PRO A 227 -22.62 4.15 24.68
N GLU A 228 -22.92 4.52 23.43
CA GLU A 228 -24.09 4.02 22.70
C GLU A 228 -23.94 2.52 22.40
N VAL A 229 -22.77 2.11 21.90
CA VAL A 229 -22.48 0.70 21.60
C VAL A 229 -22.60 -0.18 22.84
N LEU A 230 -22.09 0.27 23.99
CA LEU A 230 -22.15 -0.46 25.26
C LEU A 230 -23.57 -0.59 25.81
N THR A 231 -24.50 0.28 25.39
CA THR A 231 -25.92 0.12 25.74
C THR A 231 -26.52 -1.07 24.99
N ALA A 232 -26.11 -1.31 23.74
CA ALA A 232 -26.58 -2.43 22.92
C ALA A 232 -25.77 -3.73 23.15
N VAL A 233 -24.47 -3.62 23.45
CA VAL A 233 -23.54 -4.74 23.66
C VAL A 233 -22.78 -4.57 24.99
N PRO A 234 -23.41 -4.86 26.15
CA PRO A 234 -22.87 -4.50 27.47
C PRO A 234 -21.58 -5.21 27.87
N ASN A 235 -21.29 -6.38 27.29
CA ASN A 235 -20.08 -7.17 27.52
C ASN A 235 -18.92 -6.83 26.56
N LEU A 236 -19.08 -5.82 25.69
CA LEU A 236 -18.03 -5.41 24.75
C LEU A 236 -16.76 -4.97 25.50
N ARG A 237 -15.62 -5.51 25.06
CA ARG A 237 -14.28 -5.08 25.47
C ARG A 237 -13.54 -4.40 24.32
N VAL A 238 -12.76 -3.37 24.63
CA VAL A 238 -11.99 -2.59 23.67
C VAL A 238 -10.54 -2.51 24.12
N GLU A 239 -9.63 -2.96 23.25
CA GLU A 239 -8.19 -2.95 23.48
C GLU A 239 -7.51 -1.98 22.50
N VAL A 240 -6.93 -0.91 23.02
CA VAL A 240 -6.20 0.09 22.21
C VAL A 240 -4.70 -0.16 22.34
N ILE A 241 -4.09 -0.63 21.25
CA ILE A 241 -2.67 -0.95 21.14
C ILE A 241 -1.97 0.15 20.34
N GLY A 242 -0.92 0.71 20.92
CA GLY A 242 -0.11 1.77 20.32
C GLY A 242 0.17 2.91 21.29
N ASP A 243 0.89 3.91 20.79
CA ASP A 243 1.25 5.09 21.56
C ASP A 243 1.32 6.33 20.66
N GLY A 244 1.44 7.50 21.27
CA GLY A 244 1.54 8.77 20.58
C GLY A 244 1.17 9.94 21.49
N PRO A 245 1.37 11.18 20.99
CA PRO A 245 1.11 12.40 21.75
C PRO A 245 -0.34 12.52 22.26
N LEU A 246 -1.30 11.84 21.63
CA LEU A 246 -2.70 11.85 22.07
C LEU A 246 -3.05 10.78 23.10
N ARG A 247 -2.11 9.93 23.54
CA ARG A 247 -2.40 8.90 24.54
C ARG A 247 -3.07 9.46 25.79
N ARG A 248 -2.44 10.45 26.43
CA ARG A 248 -2.95 11.03 27.67
C ARG A 248 -4.31 11.74 27.48
N PRO A 249 -4.50 12.59 26.44
CA PRO A 249 -5.83 13.14 26.12
C PRO A 249 -6.91 12.07 25.91
N LEU A 250 -6.60 10.97 25.22
CA LEU A 250 -7.56 9.88 24.96
C LEU A 250 -7.91 9.09 26.23
N GLU A 251 -6.95 8.85 27.13
CA GLU A 251 -7.19 8.24 28.44
C GLU A 251 -8.11 9.12 29.32
N LEU A 252 -7.95 10.45 29.28
CA LEU A 252 -8.82 11.38 29.99
C LEU A 252 -10.24 11.36 29.42
N LEU A 253 -10.37 11.43 28.09
CA LEU A 253 -11.66 11.34 27.40
C LEU A 253 -12.38 10.02 27.73
N ALA A 254 -11.65 8.89 27.75
CA ALA A 254 -12.22 7.61 28.15
C ALA A 254 -12.72 7.60 29.60
N GLY A 255 -12.04 8.32 30.50
CA GLY A 255 -12.49 8.53 31.88
C GLY A 255 -13.76 9.36 31.98
N GLU A 256 -13.84 10.47 31.22
CA GLU A 256 -15.02 11.35 31.15
C GLU A 256 -16.24 10.61 30.60
N LEU A 257 -16.04 9.70 29.64
CA LEU A 257 -17.08 8.88 29.03
C LEU A 257 -17.44 7.62 29.84
N GLY A 258 -16.80 7.39 31.00
CA GLY A 258 -17.10 6.24 31.85
C GLY A 258 -16.61 4.88 31.32
N LEU A 259 -15.65 4.85 30.39
CA LEU A 259 -15.24 3.63 29.67
C LEU A 259 -14.23 2.75 30.40
N ARG A 260 -13.87 3.05 31.65
CA ARG A 260 -12.77 2.36 32.38
C ARG A 260 -12.98 0.85 32.57
N GLY A 261 -14.24 0.39 32.58
CA GLY A 261 -14.58 -1.04 32.72
C GLY A 261 -14.53 -1.83 31.42
N SER A 262 -14.66 -1.17 30.27
CA SER A 262 -14.77 -1.79 28.94
C SER A 262 -13.61 -1.48 28.01
N LEU A 263 -12.81 -0.44 28.28
CA LEU A 263 -11.70 -0.01 27.44
C LEU A 263 -10.36 -0.05 28.18
N ARG A 264 -9.33 -0.60 27.52
CA ARG A 264 -7.96 -0.62 28.03
C ARG A 264 -6.96 -0.12 27.00
N PHE A 265 -6.11 0.82 27.42
CA PHE A 265 -4.93 1.24 26.66
C PHE A 265 -3.74 0.34 27.03
N ARG A 266 -3.18 -0.36 26.04
CA ARG A 266 -2.09 -1.32 26.22
C ARG A 266 -0.70 -0.72 26.01
N GLY A 267 -0.61 0.47 25.40
CA GLY A 267 0.67 1.02 24.96
C GLY A 267 1.25 0.23 23.77
N ARG A 268 2.56 0.34 23.54
CA ARG A 268 3.24 -0.46 22.51
C ARG A 268 3.45 -1.88 23.04
N LEU A 269 3.02 -2.87 22.27
CA LEU A 269 3.24 -4.29 22.54
C LEU A 269 4.27 -4.86 21.55
N SER A 270 4.82 -6.04 21.87
CA SER A 270 5.55 -6.83 20.88
C SER A 270 4.62 -7.29 19.76
N ASP A 271 5.18 -7.64 18.59
CA ASP A 271 4.38 -8.17 17.47
C ASP A 271 3.63 -9.43 17.88
N ALA A 272 4.24 -10.31 18.69
CA ALA A 272 3.61 -11.54 19.16
C ALA A 272 2.39 -11.27 20.07
N GLU A 273 2.51 -10.38 21.05
CA GLU A 273 1.40 -10.01 21.94
C GLU A 273 0.27 -9.29 21.19
N ARG A 274 0.63 -8.40 20.25
CA ARG A 274 -0.35 -7.73 19.38
C ARG A 274 -1.10 -8.76 18.55
N ASP A 275 -0.38 -9.68 17.92
CA ASP A 275 -0.94 -10.70 17.05
C ASP A 275 -1.82 -11.70 17.81
N GLU A 276 -1.46 -12.04 19.05
CA GLU A 276 -2.29 -12.87 19.93
C GLU A 276 -3.63 -12.19 20.25
N LEU A 277 -3.62 -10.90 20.59
CA LEU A 277 -4.84 -10.14 20.85
C LEU A 277 -5.69 -10.00 19.60
N MET A 278 -5.07 -9.67 18.46
CA MET A 278 -5.78 -9.52 17.20
C MET A 278 -6.44 -10.84 16.76
N GLN A 279 -5.75 -11.98 16.87
CA GLN A 279 -6.30 -13.29 16.50
C GLN A 279 -7.59 -13.66 17.22
N ARG A 280 -7.80 -13.17 18.45
CA ARG A 280 -9.01 -13.43 19.24
C ARG A 280 -10.08 -12.35 19.09
N ALA A 281 -9.78 -11.26 18.40
CA ALA A 281 -10.69 -10.13 18.25
C ALA A 281 -11.90 -10.51 17.37
N TRP A 282 -13.03 -9.87 17.66
CA TRP A 282 -14.20 -9.94 16.79
C TRP A 282 -14.09 -8.95 15.64
N LEU A 283 -13.56 -7.77 15.94
CA LEU A 283 -13.58 -6.62 15.04
C LEU A 283 -12.33 -5.76 15.27
N THR A 284 -11.77 -5.19 14.22
CA THR A 284 -10.89 -4.02 14.31
C THR A 284 -11.63 -2.79 13.80
N THR A 285 -11.17 -1.61 14.18
CA THR A 285 -11.79 -0.36 13.72
C THR A 285 -10.76 0.59 13.12
N SER A 286 -11.19 1.41 12.17
CA SER A 286 -10.38 2.54 11.68
C SER A 286 -11.22 3.80 11.57
N THR A 287 -10.84 4.83 12.31
CA THR A 287 -11.46 6.15 12.29
C THR A 287 -10.60 7.19 11.58
N SER A 288 -9.56 6.76 10.84
CA SER A 288 -8.61 7.71 10.26
C SER A 288 -9.26 8.57 9.18
N GLN A 289 -8.87 9.85 9.14
CA GLN A 289 -9.33 10.80 8.11
C GLN A 289 -8.66 10.61 6.74
N GLY A 290 -7.73 9.67 6.62
CA GLY A 290 -7.05 9.37 5.37
C GLY A 290 -5.76 8.59 5.59
N GLU A 291 -5.57 7.57 4.75
CA GLU A 291 -4.41 6.68 4.76
C GLU A 291 -3.84 6.52 3.35
N GLY A 292 -2.61 6.03 3.27
CA GLY A 292 -2.06 5.54 2.00
C GLY A 292 -2.67 4.22 1.57
N TRP A 293 -2.90 3.33 2.54
CA TRP A 293 -3.27 1.94 2.27
C TRP A 293 -4.02 1.24 3.41
N GLY A 294 -3.94 1.69 4.66
CA GLY A 294 -4.56 0.97 5.78
C GLY A 294 -3.84 -0.32 6.18
N CYS A 295 -2.51 -0.30 6.39
CA CYS A 295 -1.74 -1.51 6.72
C CYS A 295 -2.30 -2.28 7.93
N THR A 296 -2.74 -1.59 8.98
CA THR A 296 -3.30 -2.23 10.18
C THR A 296 -4.62 -2.95 9.91
N VAL A 297 -5.39 -2.49 8.92
CA VAL A 297 -6.62 -3.16 8.44
C VAL A 297 -6.26 -4.50 7.80
N LEU A 298 -5.26 -4.51 6.90
CA LEU A 298 -4.82 -5.75 6.27
C LEU A 298 -4.11 -6.69 7.25
N GLU A 299 -3.34 -6.16 8.20
CA GLU A 299 -2.75 -6.95 9.29
C GLU A 299 -3.81 -7.67 10.12
N ALA A 300 -4.98 -7.04 10.37
CA ALA A 300 -6.11 -7.69 11.00
C ALA A 300 -6.78 -8.72 10.07
N ALA A 301 -6.98 -8.35 8.79
CA ALA A 301 -7.61 -9.23 7.80
C ALA A 301 -6.83 -10.54 7.58
N ARG A 302 -5.50 -10.55 7.75
CA ARG A 302 -4.68 -11.78 7.66
C ARG A 302 -5.01 -12.82 8.73
N PHE A 303 -5.56 -12.37 9.86
CA PHE A 303 -6.07 -13.23 10.93
C PHE A 303 -7.56 -13.56 10.73
N GLY A 304 -8.19 -12.99 9.70
CA GLY A 304 -9.62 -13.12 9.45
C GLY A 304 -10.47 -12.23 10.33
N VAL A 305 -9.91 -11.12 10.83
CA VAL A 305 -10.64 -10.13 11.63
C VAL A 305 -11.15 -9.02 10.70
N PRO A 306 -12.47 -8.82 10.59
CA PRO A 306 -13.02 -7.75 9.77
C PRO A 306 -12.77 -6.37 10.37
N CYS A 307 -12.85 -5.35 9.52
CA CYS A 307 -12.72 -3.96 9.93
C CYS A 307 -14.03 -3.20 9.76
N LEU A 308 -14.48 -2.49 10.80
CA LEU A 308 -15.44 -1.39 10.64
C LEU A 308 -14.67 -0.07 10.54
N ALA A 309 -14.86 0.68 9.46
CA ALA A 309 -14.14 1.93 9.28
C ALA A 309 -15.04 3.10 8.85
N ILE A 310 -14.61 4.32 9.16
CA ILE A 310 -15.17 5.52 8.54
C ILE A 310 -14.56 5.67 7.15
N ALA A 311 -15.39 5.98 6.15
CA ALA A 311 -14.98 6.20 4.77
C ALA A 311 -13.83 7.22 4.66
N ALA A 312 -12.74 6.81 4.03
CA ALA A 312 -11.56 7.63 3.85
C ALA A 312 -10.66 7.06 2.75
N ALA A 313 -9.94 7.95 2.04
CA ALA A 313 -8.93 7.54 1.07
C ALA A 313 -7.94 6.55 1.68
N GLY A 314 -7.63 5.47 0.97
CA GLY A 314 -6.78 4.36 1.43
C GLY A 314 -7.49 3.33 2.31
N ILE A 315 -8.46 3.74 3.13
CA ILE A 315 -9.34 2.82 3.87
C ILE A 315 -10.33 2.16 2.90
N ASP A 316 -10.94 2.95 2.02
CA ASP A 316 -11.88 2.46 1.00
C ASP A 316 -11.20 1.50 0.02
N ASP A 317 -9.88 1.58 -0.13
CA ASP A 317 -9.10 0.65 -0.95
C ASP A 317 -8.75 -0.66 -0.23
N SER A 318 -8.78 -0.68 1.11
CA SER A 318 -8.32 -1.82 1.94
C SER A 318 -9.44 -2.58 2.65
N VAL A 319 -10.61 -1.96 2.80
CA VAL A 319 -11.84 -2.61 3.29
C VAL A 319 -12.81 -2.75 2.12
N LEU A 320 -13.13 -3.99 1.75
CA LEU A 320 -14.21 -4.27 0.80
C LEU A 320 -15.54 -4.27 1.58
N ASP A 321 -16.31 -3.20 1.47
CA ASP A 321 -17.57 -3.02 2.19
C ASP A 321 -18.53 -4.21 1.99
N GLY A 322 -19.11 -4.70 3.09
CA GLY A 322 -19.94 -5.90 3.15
C GLY A 322 -19.21 -7.24 2.90
N ARG A 323 -17.94 -7.22 2.48
CA ARG A 323 -17.16 -8.43 2.14
C ARG A 323 -16.10 -8.74 3.19
N THR A 324 -15.23 -7.78 3.52
CA THR A 324 -14.11 -7.95 4.47
C THR A 324 -14.26 -7.08 5.71
N GLY A 325 -15.44 -6.50 5.90
CA GLY A 325 -15.72 -5.47 6.88
C GLY A 325 -16.84 -4.56 6.41
N TRP A 326 -16.95 -3.40 7.06
CA TRP A 326 -18.00 -2.43 6.80
C TRP A 326 -17.42 -1.02 6.78
N VAL A 327 -17.91 -0.19 5.86
CA VAL A 327 -17.50 1.21 5.73
C VAL A 327 -18.70 2.11 5.99
N VAL A 328 -18.63 2.92 7.05
CA VAL A 328 -19.66 3.90 7.39
C VAL A 328 -19.31 5.28 6.81
N PRO A 329 -20.31 6.10 6.42
CA PRO A 329 -20.03 7.36 5.72
C PRO A 329 -19.35 8.42 6.60
N ASP A 330 -19.63 8.43 7.91
CA ASP A 330 -19.14 9.45 8.83
C ASP A 330 -19.13 8.96 10.30
N ALA A 331 -18.73 9.86 11.19
CA ALA A 331 -18.64 9.58 12.62
C ALA A 331 -20.00 9.36 13.30
N ALA A 332 -21.09 9.91 12.77
CA ALA A 332 -22.42 9.75 13.36
C ALA A 332 -22.95 8.33 13.13
N ALA A 333 -22.61 7.72 12.00
CA ALA A 333 -22.95 6.33 11.69
C ALA A 333 -22.05 5.29 12.41
N LEU A 334 -20.97 5.71 13.09
CA LEU A 334 -19.99 4.79 13.67
C LEU A 334 -20.58 3.91 14.78
N GLY A 335 -21.35 4.48 15.70
CA GLY A 335 -21.93 3.74 16.84
C GLY A 335 -22.83 2.60 16.36
N GLN A 336 -23.85 2.94 15.58
CA GLN A 336 -24.76 1.94 14.98
C GLN A 336 -24.00 0.94 14.10
N GLY A 337 -23.03 1.38 13.29
CA GLY A 337 -22.22 0.49 12.47
C GLY A 337 -21.42 -0.54 13.29
N VAL A 338 -20.92 -0.18 14.47
CA VAL A 338 -20.28 -1.14 15.39
C VAL A 338 -21.31 -2.15 15.91
N VAL A 339 -22.49 -1.70 16.32
CA VAL A 339 -23.54 -2.58 16.82
C VAL A 339 -23.98 -3.58 15.76
N ASP A 340 -24.23 -3.12 14.54
CA ASP A 340 -24.66 -3.96 13.42
C ASP A 340 -23.58 -4.98 13.05
N ALA A 341 -22.32 -4.56 12.98
CA ALA A 341 -21.19 -5.44 12.72
C ALA A 341 -21.04 -6.53 13.79
N LEU A 342 -21.07 -6.16 15.08
CA LEU A 342 -20.96 -7.12 16.18
C LEU A 342 -22.15 -8.08 16.23
N THR A 343 -23.36 -7.59 15.92
CA THR A 343 -24.57 -8.41 15.84
C THR A 343 -24.47 -9.42 14.70
N ALA A 344 -24.04 -9.01 13.52
CA ALA A 344 -23.81 -9.92 12.40
C ALA A 344 -22.74 -10.97 12.71
N LEU A 345 -21.69 -10.59 13.44
CA LEU A 345 -20.60 -11.49 13.84
C LEU A 345 -20.96 -12.41 15.00
N ALA A 346 -22.11 -12.23 15.65
CA ALA A 346 -22.60 -13.17 16.66
C ALA A 346 -23.12 -14.48 16.04
N ASP A 347 -23.46 -14.47 14.75
CA ASP A 347 -23.73 -15.68 13.98
C ASP A 347 -22.40 -16.29 13.49
N ASP A 348 -22.12 -17.54 13.89
CA ASP A 348 -20.83 -18.19 13.63
C ASP A 348 -20.59 -18.47 12.14
N ASP A 349 -21.64 -18.78 11.37
CA ASP A 349 -21.53 -19.01 9.92
C ASP A 349 -21.18 -17.70 9.20
N THR A 350 -21.85 -16.61 9.55
CA THR A 350 -21.54 -15.25 9.05
C THR A 350 -20.11 -14.86 9.43
N ALA A 351 -19.71 -15.06 10.69
CA ALA A 351 -18.37 -14.75 11.14
C ALA A 351 -17.30 -15.55 10.40
N ALA A 352 -17.49 -16.85 10.21
CA ALA A 352 -16.57 -17.71 9.46
C ALA A 352 -16.45 -17.24 8.01
N ALA A 353 -17.57 -16.95 7.34
CA ALA A 353 -17.58 -16.50 5.96
C ALA A 353 -16.90 -15.13 5.76
N VAL A 354 -17.13 -14.17 6.66
CA VAL A 354 -16.42 -12.87 6.67
C VAL A 354 -14.93 -13.07 6.91
N SER A 355 -14.58 -13.96 7.85
CA SER A 355 -13.20 -14.27 8.22
C SER A 355 -12.40 -14.87 7.04
N ASP A 356 -13.01 -15.79 6.29
CA ASP A 356 -12.42 -16.36 5.07
C ASP A 356 -12.21 -15.31 3.99
N ARG A 357 -13.18 -14.42 3.78
CA ARG A 357 -13.03 -13.30 2.82
C ARG A 357 -11.91 -12.36 3.23
N CYS A 358 -11.77 -12.05 4.51
CA CYS A 358 -10.67 -11.25 5.04
C CYS A 358 -9.30 -11.90 4.76
N ARG A 359 -9.16 -13.20 5.04
CA ARG A 359 -7.91 -13.93 4.78
C ARG A 359 -7.57 -14.00 3.30
N ALA A 360 -8.57 -14.25 2.45
CA ALA A 360 -8.40 -14.28 1.01
C ALA A 360 -7.96 -12.91 0.48
N TRP A 361 -8.59 -11.83 0.96
CA TRP A 361 -8.20 -10.45 0.62
C TRP A 361 -6.77 -10.13 1.04
N ALA A 362 -6.42 -10.38 2.31
CA ALA A 362 -5.06 -10.15 2.80
C ALA A 362 -4.00 -10.94 2.02
N SER A 363 -4.32 -12.16 1.58
CA SER A 363 -3.38 -13.02 0.84
C SER A 363 -3.01 -12.49 -0.56
N ALA A 364 -3.81 -11.59 -1.14
CA ALA A 364 -3.50 -10.95 -2.42
C ALA A 364 -2.36 -9.91 -2.32
N PHE A 365 -2.00 -9.50 -1.10
CA PHE A 365 -1.03 -8.46 -0.82
C PHE A 365 0.20 -9.04 -0.13
N THR A 366 1.13 -9.60 -0.91
CA THR A 366 2.40 -10.08 -0.38
C THR A 366 3.51 -9.09 -0.66
N TRP A 367 4.49 -9.00 0.25
CA TRP A 367 5.67 -8.17 0.03
C TRP A 367 6.49 -8.63 -1.19
N ASP A 368 6.45 -9.92 -1.55
CA ASP A 368 7.07 -10.45 -2.76
C ASP A 368 6.44 -9.86 -4.02
N ARG A 369 5.10 -9.81 -4.06
CA ARG A 369 4.36 -9.19 -5.16
C ARG A 369 4.65 -7.69 -5.26
N SER A 370 4.64 -6.95 -4.16
CA SER A 370 4.99 -5.52 -4.18
C SER A 370 6.41 -5.27 -4.68
N ALA A 371 7.37 -6.10 -4.26
CA ALA A 371 8.76 -6.00 -4.71
C ALA A 371 8.90 -6.30 -6.21
N GLU A 372 8.17 -7.28 -6.72
CA GLU A 372 8.13 -7.65 -8.13
C GLU A 372 7.52 -6.54 -9.00
N LEU A 373 6.38 -5.98 -8.58
CA LEU A 373 5.69 -4.91 -9.30
C LEU A 373 6.56 -3.64 -9.38
N LEU A 374 7.13 -3.19 -8.26
CA LEU A 374 8.00 -2.01 -8.28
C LEU A 374 9.27 -2.26 -9.10
N ALA A 375 9.84 -3.47 -9.05
CA ALA A 375 10.99 -3.82 -9.87
C ALA A 375 10.65 -3.75 -11.37
N GLY A 376 9.45 -4.19 -11.75
CA GLY A 376 8.93 -4.08 -13.11
C GLY A 376 8.83 -2.64 -13.60
N VAL A 377 8.31 -1.73 -12.76
CA VAL A 377 8.24 -0.29 -13.06
C VAL A 377 9.64 0.32 -13.22
N VAL A 378 10.56 0.02 -12.30
CA VAL A 378 11.94 0.53 -12.36
C VAL A 378 12.66 -0.01 -13.61
N GLY A 379 12.56 -1.31 -13.89
CA GLY A 379 13.16 -1.93 -15.07
C GLY A 379 12.62 -1.37 -16.38
N ALA A 380 11.31 -1.08 -16.44
CA ALA A 380 10.70 -0.41 -17.59
C ALA A 380 11.22 1.02 -17.79
N GLU A 381 11.39 1.81 -16.71
CA GLU A 381 11.95 3.17 -16.82
C GLU A 381 13.45 3.14 -17.20
N ILE A 382 14.24 2.18 -16.69
CA ILE A 382 15.63 1.97 -17.13
C ILE A 382 15.69 1.73 -18.64
N THR A 383 14.86 0.82 -19.14
CA THR A 383 14.81 0.50 -20.58
C THR A 383 14.39 1.71 -21.40
N ARG A 384 13.34 2.43 -20.96
CA ARG A 384 12.85 3.65 -21.61
C ARG A 384 13.93 4.72 -21.74
N ARG A 385 14.79 4.89 -20.73
CA ARG A 385 15.85 5.91 -20.74
C ARG A 385 17.11 5.44 -21.47
N GLY A 386 17.37 4.14 -21.52
CA GLY A 386 18.50 3.56 -22.24
C GLY A 386 18.33 3.51 -23.76
N THR A 387 17.11 3.37 -24.28
CA THR A 387 16.87 3.28 -25.73
C THR A 387 16.62 4.66 -26.36
N ALA A 388 17.51 5.11 -27.26
CA ALA A 388 17.32 6.33 -28.07
C ALA A 388 16.10 6.25 -29.02
N ARG A 389 15.60 5.05 -29.33
CA ARG A 389 14.30 4.86 -29.99
C ARG A 389 13.20 5.09 -28.97
N ARG A 390 12.46 6.20 -29.12
CA ARG A 390 11.13 6.38 -28.52
C ARG A 390 10.29 5.15 -28.87
N SER A 391 10.23 4.14 -27.99
CA SER A 391 9.24 3.08 -28.09
C SER A 391 7.87 3.75 -28.30
N ARG A 392 7.17 3.37 -29.36
CA ARG A 392 5.84 3.93 -29.67
C ARG A 392 4.80 3.50 -28.62
N ARG A 393 5.12 2.49 -27.79
CA ARG A 393 4.29 1.93 -26.72
C ARG A 393 4.94 2.20 -25.36
N HIS A 394 4.79 3.42 -24.88
CA HIS A 394 4.91 3.69 -23.44
C HIS A 394 3.50 3.79 -22.89
N ALA A 395 3.28 3.35 -21.65
CA ALA A 395 2.05 3.69 -20.94
C ALA A 395 1.96 5.22 -20.88
N ARG A 396 1.14 5.80 -21.76
CA ARG A 396 0.80 7.24 -21.74
C ARG A 396 -0.38 7.51 -20.81
N SER A 397 -0.95 6.44 -20.26
CA SER A 397 -2.20 6.41 -19.52
C SER A 397 -2.06 5.45 -18.34
N ASP A 398 -2.83 5.72 -17.28
CA ASP A 398 -2.99 4.83 -16.11
C ASP A 398 -4.06 3.76 -16.34
N MET A 399 -4.65 3.75 -17.54
CA MET A 399 -5.56 2.70 -17.97
C MET A 399 -4.85 1.35 -17.94
N ALA A 400 -5.59 0.34 -17.50
CA ALA A 400 -5.18 -1.03 -17.61
C ALA A 400 -6.39 -1.85 -18.06
N THR A 401 -6.11 -2.95 -18.75
CA THR A 401 -7.14 -3.87 -19.25
C THR A 401 -6.92 -5.24 -18.62
N ALA A 402 -7.96 -5.77 -17.98
CA ALA A 402 -7.98 -7.13 -17.50
C ALA A 402 -8.45 -8.04 -18.63
N VAL A 403 -7.70 -9.10 -18.90
CA VAL A 403 -8.00 -10.04 -19.97
C VAL A 403 -7.98 -11.48 -19.45
N ARG A 404 -8.92 -12.28 -19.95
CA ARG A 404 -8.90 -13.74 -19.88
C ARG A 404 -8.75 -14.28 -21.28
N PHE A 405 -7.93 -15.30 -21.46
CA PHE A 405 -7.66 -15.90 -22.76
C PHE A 405 -7.41 -17.40 -22.64
N ARG A 406 -7.54 -18.12 -23.76
CA ARG A 406 -7.09 -19.51 -23.88
C ARG A 406 -5.78 -19.57 -24.65
N VAL A 407 -4.89 -20.43 -24.18
CA VAL A 407 -3.58 -20.68 -24.80
C VAL A 407 -3.67 -21.98 -25.60
N PRO A 408 -3.64 -21.93 -26.94
CA PRO A 408 -3.57 -23.14 -27.76
C PRO A 408 -2.31 -23.96 -27.43
N ARG A 409 -2.38 -25.29 -27.61
CA ARG A 409 -1.33 -26.23 -27.17
C ARG A 409 0.03 -26.02 -27.84
N ASP A 410 0.03 -25.46 -29.04
CA ASP A 410 1.22 -25.18 -29.87
C ASP A 410 1.75 -23.75 -29.70
N VAL A 411 1.10 -22.93 -28.87
CA VAL A 411 1.47 -21.54 -28.65
C VAL A 411 2.31 -21.41 -27.37
N PRO A 412 3.49 -20.79 -27.43
CA PRO A 412 4.28 -20.53 -26.22
C PRO A 412 3.51 -19.69 -25.21
N ALA A 413 3.77 -19.92 -23.92
CA ALA A 413 3.14 -19.16 -22.85
C ALA A 413 3.32 -17.63 -23.08
N PRO A 414 2.22 -16.85 -23.14
CA PRO A 414 2.28 -15.43 -23.38
C PRO A 414 3.19 -14.67 -22.42
N ARG A 415 3.85 -13.63 -22.93
CA ARG A 415 4.73 -12.76 -22.15
C ARG A 415 4.35 -11.29 -22.31
N GLY A 416 4.09 -10.64 -21.18
CA GLY A 416 3.82 -9.21 -21.09
C GLY A 416 5.08 -8.35 -21.00
N ARG A 417 4.87 -7.04 -20.87
CA ARG A 417 5.92 -6.09 -20.47
C ARG A 417 6.29 -6.33 -19.01
N LEU A 418 7.40 -5.72 -18.59
CA LEU A 418 7.83 -5.73 -17.18
C LEU A 418 6.77 -5.17 -16.21
N THR A 419 5.88 -4.30 -16.69
CA THR A 419 4.80 -3.73 -15.88
C THR A 419 3.51 -4.52 -15.94
N ASP A 420 3.37 -5.48 -16.88
CA ASP A 420 2.16 -6.27 -17.04
C ASP A 420 2.20 -7.47 -16.08
N GLN A 421 1.03 -7.91 -15.61
CA GLN A 421 0.91 -9.14 -14.84
C GLN A 421 0.29 -10.19 -15.76
N VAL A 422 0.99 -11.31 -16.00
CA VAL A 422 0.50 -12.40 -16.86
C VAL A 422 0.60 -13.71 -16.10
N ARG A 423 -0.49 -14.46 -16.05
CA ARG A 423 -0.57 -15.79 -15.46
C ARG A 423 -1.19 -16.75 -16.46
N VAL A 424 -0.61 -17.93 -16.55
CA VAL A 424 -1.12 -19.03 -17.39
C VAL A 424 -1.20 -20.27 -16.52
N ASP A 425 -2.35 -20.92 -16.54
CA ASP A 425 -2.64 -22.16 -15.83
C ASP A 425 -3.30 -23.16 -16.80
N GLY A 426 -2.51 -24.13 -17.25
CA GLY A 426 -2.89 -25.04 -18.34
C GLY A 426 -3.21 -24.28 -19.63
N GLU A 427 -4.40 -24.52 -20.18
CA GLU A 427 -4.89 -23.88 -21.42
C GLU A 427 -5.58 -22.53 -21.16
N HIS A 428 -5.62 -22.03 -19.92
CA HIS A 428 -6.26 -20.76 -19.58
C HIS A 428 -5.23 -19.76 -19.07
N GLY A 429 -5.38 -18.50 -19.44
CA GLY A 429 -4.53 -17.42 -18.96
C GLY A 429 -5.32 -16.18 -18.59
N THR A 430 -4.74 -15.41 -17.68
CA THR A 430 -5.23 -14.11 -17.24
C THR A 430 -4.10 -13.11 -17.35
N ALA A 431 -4.39 -11.88 -17.77
CA ALA A 431 -3.42 -10.80 -17.71
C ALA A 431 -4.03 -9.44 -17.31
N LEU A 432 -3.24 -8.65 -16.59
CA LEU A 432 -3.49 -7.24 -16.37
C LEU A 432 -2.45 -6.48 -17.20
N LEU A 433 -2.91 -5.91 -18.30
CA LEU A 433 -2.10 -5.17 -19.26
C LEU A 433 -2.13 -3.70 -18.89
N HIS A 434 -0.97 -3.07 -18.69
CA HIS A 434 -0.89 -1.67 -18.27
C HIS A 434 -0.63 -0.72 -19.46
N GLY A 435 -1.31 0.43 -19.43
CA GLY A 435 -1.20 1.47 -20.45
C GLY A 435 -1.83 1.06 -21.79
N CYS A 436 -2.94 0.33 -21.73
CA CYS A 436 -3.76 -0.08 -22.88
C CYS A 436 -5.24 0.13 -22.56
N ASP A 437 -6.03 0.36 -23.61
CA ASP A 437 -7.48 0.16 -23.63
C ASP A 437 -7.81 -1.26 -24.12
N GLU A 438 -9.08 -1.53 -24.38
CA GLU A 438 -9.58 -2.83 -24.86
C GLU A 438 -9.04 -3.17 -26.27
N LEU A 439 -8.94 -2.19 -27.16
CA LEU A 439 -8.46 -2.41 -28.54
C LEU A 439 -6.95 -2.67 -28.58
N ASP A 440 -6.19 -1.93 -27.76
CA ASP A 440 -4.77 -2.17 -27.54
C ASP A 440 -4.55 -3.58 -26.95
N ALA A 441 -5.43 -4.02 -26.04
CA ALA A 441 -5.37 -5.35 -25.42
C ALA A 441 -5.69 -6.47 -26.42
N GLU A 442 -6.72 -6.34 -27.25
CA GLU A 442 -6.99 -7.28 -28.36
C GLU A 442 -5.78 -7.39 -29.29
N SER A 443 -5.15 -6.24 -29.61
CA SER A 443 -3.92 -6.21 -30.39
C SER A 443 -2.73 -6.87 -29.69
N VAL A 444 -2.73 -6.98 -28.35
CA VAL A 444 -1.72 -7.74 -27.59
C VAL A 444 -2.03 -9.23 -27.67
N LEU A 445 -3.28 -9.63 -27.44
CA LEU A 445 -3.71 -11.03 -27.50
C LEU A 445 -3.48 -11.63 -28.90
N ALA A 446 -3.78 -10.89 -29.96
CA ALA A 446 -3.50 -11.31 -31.33
C ALA A 446 -2.00 -11.55 -31.58
N ARG A 447 -1.11 -10.71 -31.01
CA ARG A 447 0.35 -10.91 -31.12
C ARG A 447 0.84 -12.11 -30.31
N TRP A 448 0.14 -12.45 -29.24
CA TRP A 448 0.42 -13.66 -28.47
C TRP A 448 -0.16 -14.93 -29.12
N ASN A 449 -0.96 -14.79 -30.19
CA ASN A 449 -1.66 -15.89 -30.84
C ASN A 449 -2.55 -16.69 -29.87
N VAL A 450 -3.23 -15.98 -28.96
CA VAL A 450 -4.16 -16.58 -27.98
C VAL A 450 -5.60 -16.16 -28.26
N GLU A 451 -6.55 -16.99 -27.83
CA GLU A 451 -7.97 -16.74 -28.03
C GLU A 451 -8.54 -15.91 -26.87
N PRO A 452 -9.10 -14.71 -27.10
CA PRO A 452 -9.72 -13.93 -26.04
C PRO A 452 -10.98 -14.63 -25.49
N VAL A 453 -11.10 -14.67 -24.17
CA VAL A 453 -12.31 -15.11 -23.44
C VAL A 453 -13.06 -13.89 -22.90
N SER A 454 -12.34 -12.93 -22.33
CA SER A 454 -12.89 -11.63 -21.94
C SER A 454 -11.84 -10.54 -22.02
N VAL A 455 -12.25 -9.34 -22.41
CA VAL A 455 -11.42 -8.13 -22.46
C VAL A 455 -12.23 -7.00 -21.86
N GLU A 456 -11.77 -6.45 -20.74
CA GLU A 456 -12.50 -5.39 -20.02
C GLU A 456 -11.53 -4.42 -19.34
N LEU A 457 -11.94 -3.16 -19.17
CA LEU A 457 -11.15 -2.20 -18.40
C LEU A 457 -10.99 -2.69 -16.96
N ALA A 458 -9.78 -2.53 -16.43
CA ALA A 458 -9.45 -2.95 -15.09
C ALA A 458 -10.22 -2.13 -14.04
N THR A 459 -10.86 -2.82 -13.11
CA THR A 459 -11.47 -2.23 -11.92
C THR A 459 -10.39 -1.87 -10.89
N GLU A 460 -10.76 -1.14 -9.83
CA GLU A 460 -9.85 -0.89 -8.71
C GLU A 460 -9.41 -2.20 -8.04
N GLU A 461 -10.30 -3.20 -7.91
CA GLU A 461 -9.95 -4.54 -7.40
C GLU A 461 -8.92 -5.25 -8.30
N HIS A 462 -9.04 -5.16 -9.64
CA HIS A 462 -8.04 -5.69 -10.56
C HIS A 462 -6.67 -5.00 -10.41
N LEU A 463 -6.65 -3.68 -10.22
CA LEU A 463 -5.41 -2.94 -10.01
C LEU A 463 -4.72 -3.31 -8.69
N LEU A 464 -5.53 -3.64 -7.67
CA LEU A 464 -5.05 -4.03 -6.35
C LEU A 464 -4.57 -5.47 -6.29
N THR A 465 -5.36 -6.41 -6.78
CA THR A 465 -5.11 -7.87 -6.65
C THR A 465 -4.42 -8.47 -7.87
N GLY A 466 -4.34 -7.71 -8.96
CA GLY A 466 -3.86 -8.21 -10.24
C GLY A 466 -4.93 -9.10 -10.88
N VAL A 467 -4.49 -10.24 -11.40
CA VAL A 467 -5.37 -11.23 -12.04
C VAL A 467 -5.67 -12.45 -11.17
N ASN A 468 -5.50 -12.33 -9.87
CA ASN A 468 -6.04 -13.28 -8.90
C ASN A 468 -7.42 -12.76 -8.48
N PRO A 469 -8.53 -13.27 -9.05
CA PRO A 469 -9.82 -12.95 -8.48
C PRO A 469 -9.86 -13.52 -7.06
N LEU A 470 -10.37 -12.75 -6.10
CA LEU A 470 -10.94 -13.36 -4.91
C LEU A 470 -11.98 -14.40 -5.38
N PRO A 471 -12.10 -15.56 -4.72
CA PRO A 471 -13.15 -16.50 -5.05
C PRO A 471 -14.46 -15.73 -5.10
N ALA A 472 -15.13 -15.76 -6.25
CA ALA A 472 -16.37 -15.04 -6.45
C ALA A 472 -17.31 -15.41 -5.29
N THR A 473 -17.82 -14.41 -4.58
CA THR A 473 -18.91 -14.63 -3.65
C THR A 473 -19.99 -15.35 -4.45
N SER A 474 -20.42 -16.52 -3.98
CA SER A 474 -21.59 -17.20 -4.52
C SER A 474 -22.77 -16.25 -4.40
N SER A 475 -22.99 -15.46 -5.45
CA SER A 475 -24.24 -14.76 -5.69
C SER A 475 -25.25 -15.84 -6.05
N THR A 476 -25.81 -16.45 -5.02
CA THR A 476 -27.02 -17.27 -5.16
C THR A 476 -28.19 -16.42 -4.72
N ALA A 477 -28.93 -15.96 -5.73
CA ALA A 477 -30.36 -15.69 -5.74
C ALA A 477 -30.90 -14.59 -4.80
N VAL A 478 -30.89 -13.35 -5.30
CA VAL A 478 -32.07 -12.48 -5.21
C VAL A 478 -32.38 -12.00 -6.63
N GLU A 479 -32.86 -12.92 -7.46
CA GLU A 479 -33.64 -12.55 -8.65
C GLU A 479 -35.05 -12.21 -8.20
N ARG A 480 -35.42 -10.95 -8.41
CA ARG A 480 -36.76 -10.44 -8.73
C ARG A 480 -37.95 -11.35 -8.36
N ARG A 481 -38.69 -10.95 -7.34
CA ARG A 481 -40.15 -10.77 -7.44
C ARG A 481 -40.57 -9.52 -6.71
#